data_AF-A0AAW8NX40-F1
#
_entry.id   AF-A0AAW8NX40-F1
#
_cell.length_a   1.000
_cell.length_b   1.000
_cell.length_c   1.000
_cell.angle_alpha   90.00
_cell.angle_beta   90.00
_cell.angle_gamma   90.00
#
_symmetry.space_group_name_H-M   'P 1'
#
loop_
_entity.id
_entity.type
_entity.pdbx_description
1 polymer ?
#
loop_
_entity_poly.entity_id
_entity_poly.type
_entity_poly.pdbx_seq_one_letter_code
_entity_poly.pdbx_strand_id
1 'polypeptide(L)'
;MTRHLFLNAFLTVGIVLAALPGVVCAQPVNEPKESPMTSRAQQLMGDTAPRLAELTDDVLYKDIWERPGLSKRDRSLVTISALIALNRPDQLKSHIRIGLQNGLTKDEIVETITHMAFYSG
;
A
#
# COMPACT_ATOMS: atom_id res chain seq x y z
N MET A 1 40.03 -55.34 -41.49
CA MET A 1 40.96 -54.83 -42.52
C MET A 1 40.80 -53.32 -42.65
N THR A 2 41.78 -52.64 -43.28
CA THR A 2 41.77 -51.28 -43.87
C THR A 2 40.44 -50.50 -43.78
N ARG A 3 40.32 -49.29 -43.19
CA ARG A 3 41.22 -48.12 -42.99
C ARG A 3 41.53 -47.34 -44.28
N HIS A 4 41.37 -46.00 -44.22
CA HIS A 4 41.53 -45.00 -45.30
C HIS A 4 40.42 -45.05 -46.39
N LEU A 5 40.09 -44.03 -47.18
CA LEU A 5 40.56 -42.63 -47.43
C LEU A 5 39.28 -41.72 -47.47
N PHE A 6 39.21 -40.37 -47.46
CA PHE A 6 40.07 -39.15 -47.38
C PHE A 6 39.38 -38.17 -46.38
N LEU A 7 39.84 -37.00 -45.91
CA LEU A 7 40.91 -36.02 -46.23
C LEU A 7 40.62 -34.94 -47.32
N ASN A 8 39.87 -33.86 -46.95
CA ASN A 8 40.05 -32.43 -47.31
C ASN A 8 38.88 -31.62 -46.72
N ALA A 9 39.03 -30.65 -45.81
CA ALA A 9 39.80 -29.40 -45.84
C ALA A 9 39.17 -28.29 -46.72
N PHE A 10 38.57 -27.28 -46.08
CA PHE A 10 38.69 -25.87 -46.50
C PHE A 10 38.50 -24.92 -45.31
N LEU A 11 39.33 -23.87 -45.27
CA LEU A 11 39.39 -22.85 -44.24
C LEU A 11 38.71 -21.58 -44.74
N THR A 12 37.59 -21.16 -44.14
CA THR A 12 37.20 -19.74 -43.96
C THR A 12 35.87 -19.63 -43.21
N VAL A 13 35.86 -18.99 -42.05
CA VAL A 13 34.68 -18.29 -41.51
C VAL A 13 35.15 -16.90 -41.08
N GLY A 14 34.50 -15.86 -41.60
CA GLY A 14 34.90 -14.48 -41.37
C GLY A 14 34.48 -13.95 -39.99
N ILE A 15 35.16 -12.89 -39.55
CA ILE A 15 34.82 -12.16 -38.32
C ILE A 15 33.52 -11.37 -38.53
N VAL A 16 32.53 -11.58 -37.66
CA VAL A 16 31.64 -10.50 -37.20
C VAL A 16 31.49 -10.61 -35.69
N LEU A 17 32.13 -9.69 -34.96
CA LEU A 17 31.95 -9.52 -33.53
C LEU A 17 30.82 -8.50 -33.31
N ALA A 18 29.68 -8.95 -32.79
CA ALA A 18 28.55 -8.10 -32.41
C ALA A 18 28.18 -8.33 -30.95
N ALA A 19 28.62 -7.43 -30.07
CA ALA A 19 28.26 -7.45 -28.66
C ALA A 19 26.88 -6.80 -28.44
N LEU A 20 25.95 -7.53 -27.83
CA LEU A 20 24.67 -7.00 -27.37
C LEU A 20 24.59 -7.06 -25.83
N PRO A 21 24.67 -5.93 -25.13
CA PRO A 21 24.36 -5.88 -23.70
C PRO A 21 22.83 -5.88 -23.51
N GLY A 22 22.29 -6.78 -22.69
CA GLY A 22 20.86 -6.75 -22.37
C GLY A 22 20.13 -8.07 -22.12
N VAL A 23 20.81 -9.18 -21.78
CA VAL A 23 20.11 -10.36 -21.24
C VAL A 23 19.70 -10.06 -19.79
N VAL A 24 18.58 -9.37 -19.62
CA VAL A 24 17.88 -9.32 -18.34
C VAL A 24 17.19 -10.67 -18.16
N CYS A 25 17.71 -11.49 -17.24
CA CYS A 25 17.02 -12.71 -16.83
C CYS A 25 15.62 -12.33 -16.30
N ALA A 26 14.58 -12.90 -16.91
CA ALA A 26 13.21 -12.68 -16.43
C ALA A 26 13.11 -13.14 -14.97
N GLN A 27 12.83 -12.20 -14.07
CA GLN A 27 12.49 -12.55 -12.69
C GLN A 27 11.20 -13.38 -12.72
N PRO A 28 11.06 -14.42 -11.87
CA PRO A 28 9.81 -15.16 -11.80
C PRO A 28 8.67 -14.19 -11.47
N VAL A 29 7.61 -14.23 -12.28
CA VAL A 29 6.38 -13.51 -11.94
C VAL A 29 5.85 -14.13 -10.66
N ASN A 30 5.97 -13.40 -9.56
CA ASN A 30 5.45 -13.86 -8.27
C ASN A 30 3.97 -14.19 -8.44
N GLU A 31 3.60 -15.44 -8.18
CA GLU A 31 2.20 -15.85 -8.17
C GLU A 31 1.40 -14.98 -7.17
N PRO A 32 0.09 -14.75 -7.40
CA PRO A 32 -0.75 -14.02 -6.47
C PRO A 32 -0.85 -14.78 -5.14
N LYS A 33 0.09 -14.52 -4.23
CA LYS A 33 0.12 -15.12 -2.89
C LYS A 33 -1.14 -14.68 -2.16
N GLU A 34 -2.11 -15.59 -2.07
CA GLU A 34 -3.39 -15.39 -1.41
C GLU A 34 -3.13 -14.98 0.05
N SER A 35 -3.24 -13.67 0.33
CA SER A 35 -2.86 -13.15 1.63
C SER A 35 -3.93 -13.55 2.65
N PRO A 36 -3.57 -14.10 3.83
CA PRO A 36 -4.53 -14.17 4.94
C PRO A 36 -5.04 -12.74 5.19
N MET A 37 -6.29 -12.58 5.66
CA MET A 37 -6.99 -11.29 5.70
C MET A 37 -6.26 -10.22 6.54
N THR A 38 -5.27 -9.55 5.93
CA THR A 38 -4.43 -8.53 6.55
C THR A 38 -5.17 -7.22 6.64
N SER A 39 -5.05 -6.54 7.79
CA SER A 39 -5.65 -5.22 7.98
C SER A 39 -5.11 -4.19 6.98
N ARG A 40 -5.81 -3.06 6.84
CA ARG A 40 -5.31 -1.98 5.98
C ARG A 40 -3.99 -1.37 6.48
N ALA A 41 -3.66 -1.51 7.76
CA ALA A 41 -2.38 -1.09 8.31
C ALA A 41 -1.26 -2.07 7.90
N GLN A 42 -1.49 -3.38 8.00
CA GLN A 42 -0.54 -4.40 7.56
C GLN A 42 -0.27 -4.30 6.04
N GLN A 43 -1.30 -4.09 5.23
CA GLN A 43 -1.17 -3.89 3.77
C GLN A 43 -0.36 -2.64 3.36
N LEU A 44 -0.17 -1.67 4.26
CA LEU A 44 0.53 -0.41 3.98
C LEU A 44 1.92 -0.36 4.62
N MET A 45 2.04 -0.90 5.82
CA MET A 45 3.23 -0.75 6.67
C MET A 45 3.82 -2.07 7.15
N GLY A 46 3.23 -3.22 6.85
CA GLY A 46 3.68 -4.53 7.35
C GLY A 46 5.14 -4.85 6.97
N ASP A 47 5.51 -4.63 5.71
CA ASP A 47 6.87 -4.90 5.21
C ASP A 47 7.90 -3.84 5.66
N THR A 48 7.48 -2.58 5.83
CA THR A 48 8.36 -1.42 6.04
C THR A 48 8.51 -1.02 7.50
N ALA A 49 7.44 -1.17 8.29
CA ALA A 49 7.36 -0.77 9.70
C ALA A 49 6.32 -1.66 10.44
N PRO A 50 6.54 -2.98 10.54
CA PRO A 50 5.54 -3.93 11.05
C PRO A 50 4.96 -3.54 12.41
N ARG A 51 5.82 -3.04 13.33
CA ARG A 51 5.36 -2.61 14.67
C ARG A 51 4.38 -1.42 14.64
N LEU A 52 4.44 -0.57 13.61
CA LEU A 52 3.45 0.50 13.42
C LEU A 52 2.11 -0.08 12.96
N ALA A 53 2.12 -1.09 12.10
CA ALA A 53 0.90 -1.79 11.68
C ALA A 53 0.24 -2.52 12.86
N GLU A 54 1.01 -3.27 13.65
CA GLU A 54 0.56 -3.92 14.89
C GLU A 54 -0.07 -2.92 15.87
N LEU A 55 0.60 -1.80 16.16
CA LEU A 55 0.08 -0.78 17.08
C LEU A 55 -1.19 -0.08 16.54
N THR A 56 -1.31 0.04 15.21
CA THR A 56 -2.53 0.55 14.56
C THR A 56 -3.69 -0.43 14.73
N ASP A 57 -3.44 -1.72 14.59
CA ASP A 57 -4.47 -2.75 14.76
C ASP A 57 -4.87 -2.91 16.23
N ASP A 58 -3.91 -3.13 17.11
CA ASP A 58 -4.15 -3.55 18.50
C ASP A 58 -4.48 -2.39 19.45
N VAL A 59 -3.71 -1.29 19.39
CA VAL A 59 -3.89 -0.17 20.33
C VAL A 59 -4.93 0.81 19.80
N LEU A 60 -4.81 1.25 18.54
CA LEU A 60 -5.76 2.21 17.99
C LEU A 60 -7.14 1.57 17.75
N TYR A 61 -7.23 0.57 16.87
CA TYR A 61 -8.55 0.08 16.44
C TYR A 61 -9.21 -0.94 17.39
N LYS A 62 -8.47 -1.80 18.10
CA LYS A 62 -9.08 -2.79 19.04
C LYS A 62 -9.31 -2.29 20.47
N ASP A 63 -8.53 -1.33 20.98
CA ASP A 63 -8.81 -0.62 22.25
C ASP A 63 -9.43 0.75 22.00
N ILE A 64 -8.62 1.74 21.59
CA ILE A 64 -9.00 3.16 21.68
C ILE A 64 -10.33 3.51 20.95
N TRP A 65 -10.63 2.86 19.83
CA TRP A 65 -11.89 3.05 19.10
C TRP A 65 -13.11 2.31 19.70
N GLU A 66 -12.91 1.29 20.53
CA GLU A 66 -13.96 0.46 21.15
C GLU A 66 -14.33 0.92 22.58
N ARG A 67 -13.51 1.78 23.21
CA ARG A 67 -13.73 2.26 24.59
C ARG A 67 -15.12 2.92 24.75
N PRO A 68 -15.97 2.46 25.70
CA PRO A 68 -17.40 2.79 25.72
C PRO A 68 -17.74 4.23 26.12
N GLY A 69 -16.79 5.00 26.69
CA GLY A 69 -17.04 6.37 27.16
C GLY A 69 -17.23 7.43 26.06
N LEU A 70 -17.13 7.07 24.78
CA LEU A 70 -17.48 7.93 23.64
C LEU A 70 -17.85 7.03 22.46
N SER A 71 -18.95 7.34 21.75
CA SER A 71 -19.45 6.49 20.67
C SER A 71 -18.54 6.54 19.43
N LYS A 72 -18.63 5.53 18.55
CA LYS A 72 -17.87 5.52 17.29
C LYS A 72 -18.24 6.67 16.35
N ARG A 73 -19.49 7.17 16.41
CA ARG A 73 -19.95 8.35 15.69
C ARG A 73 -19.17 9.58 16.14
N ASP A 74 -19.11 9.80 17.44
CA ASP A 74 -18.52 11.01 18.02
C ASP A 74 -16.99 10.95 18.02
N ARG A 75 -16.40 9.74 18.10
CA ARG A 75 -14.98 9.49 17.80
C ARG A 75 -14.63 9.87 16.37
N SER A 76 -15.47 9.52 15.39
CA SER A 76 -15.27 9.98 14.00
C SER A 76 -15.37 11.49 13.89
N LEU A 77 -16.32 12.13 14.58
CA LEU A 77 -16.47 13.60 14.58
C LEU A 77 -15.20 14.28 15.09
N VAL A 78 -14.72 13.90 16.28
CA VAL A 78 -13.48 14.43 16.87
C VAL A 78 -12.26 14.15 15.99
N THR A 79 -12.19 12.97 15.37
CA THR A 79 -11.08 12.61 14.46
C THR A 79 -11.11 13.44 13.18
N ILE A 80 -12.29 13.68 12.60
CA ILE A 80 -12.46 14.56 11.42
C ILE A 80 -12.03 15.99 11.77
N SER A 81 -12.49 16.56 12.89
CA SER A 81 -12.08 17.89 13.36
C SER A 81 -10.56 18.00 13.55
N ALA A 82 -9.93 16.99 14.16
CA ALA A 82 -8.48 16.96 14.35
C ALA A 82 -7.70 16.85 13.02
N LEU A 83 -8.19 16.07 12.06
CA LEU A 83 -7.55 15.91 10.75
C LEU A 83 -7.71 17.14 9.84
N ILE A 84 -8.75 17.94 10.04
CA ILE A 84 -8.89 19.30 9.46
C ILE A 84 -7.83 20.21 10.10
N ALA A 85 -7.83 20.34 11.43
CA ALA A 85 -6.93 21.24 12.16
C ALA A 85 -5.43 20.93 11.96
N LEU A 86 -5.07 19.66 11.74
CA LEU A 86 -3.70 19.24 11.47
C LEU A 86 -3.32 19.31 9.98
N ASN A 87 -4.25 19.67 9.09
CA ASN A 87 -4.11 19.60 7.62
C ASN A 87 -3.60 18.23 7.15
N ARG A 88 -4.47 17.21 7.24
CA ARG A 88 -4.18 15.81 6.86
C ARG A 88 -5.21 15.28 5.83
N PRO A 89 -5.24 15.82 4.60
CA PRO A 89 -6.31 15.58 3.62
C PRO A 89 -6.49 14.10 3.24
N ASP A 90 -5.41 13.32 3.09
CA ASP A 90 -5.49 11.91 2.72
C ASP A 90 -6.18 11.05 3.79
N GLN A 91 -5.89 11.33 5.07
CA GLN A 91 -6.53 10.69 6.21
C GLN A 91 -7.95 11.23 6.42
N LEU A 92 -8.18 12.53 6.22
CA LEU A 92 -9.51 13.12 6.28
C LEU A 92 -10.47 12.43 5.28
N LYS A 93 -10.00 12.11 4.08
CA LYS A 93 -10.77 11.38 3.05
C LYS A 93 -11.11 9.92 3.41
N SER A 94 -10.33 9.25 4.27
CA SER A 94 -10.75 7.97 4.85
C SER A 94 -11.68 8.16 6.04
N HIS A 95 -11.38 9.09 6.95
CA HIS A 95 -12.16 9.29 8.17
C HIS A 95 -13.55 9.90 7.93
N ILE A 96 -13.77 10.68 6.87
CA ILE A 96 -15.12 11.08 6.43
C ILE A 96 -15.98 9.86 6.08
N ARG A 97 -15.42 8.86 5.38
CA ARG A 97 -16.15 7.62 5.04
C ARG A 97 -16.43 6.75 6.27
N ILE A 98 -15.46 6.65 7.19
CA ILE A 98 -15.63 5.98 8.48
C ILE A 98 -16.66 6.73 9.35
N GLY A 99 -16.73 8.07 9.26
CA GLY A 99 -17.75 8.90 9.90
C GLY A 99 -19.16 8.55 9.45
N LEU A 100 -19.39 8.53 8.13
CA LEU A 100 -20.68 8.13 7.55
C LEU A 100 -21.05 6.68 7.93
N GLN A 101 -20.09 5.75 7.94
CA GLN A 101 -20.31 4.36 8.37
C GLN A 101 -20.63 4.25 9.86
N ASN A 102 -20.06 5.11 10.70
CA ASN A 102 -20.33 5.18 12.14
C ASN A 102 -21.59 6.00 12.49
N GLY A 103 -22.35 6.50 11.50
CA GLY A 103 -23.62 7.20 11.72
C GLY A 103 -23.55 8.72 11.84
N LEU A 104 -22.50 9.37 11.33
CA LEU A 104 -22.56 10.80 11.02
C LEU A 104 -23.35 11.03 9.73
N THR A 105 -24.09 12.14 9.63
CA THR A 105 -24.71 12.57 8.38
C THR A 105 -23.71 13.33 7.50
N LYS A 106 -24.07 13.59 6.22
CA LYS A 106 -23.29 14.49 5.36
C LYS A 106 -23.31 15.91 5.90
N ASP A 107 -24.47 16.35 6.38
CA ASP A 107 -24.73 17.72 6.81
C ASP A 107 -23.94 18.04 8.09
N GLU A 108 -23.86 17.08 9.03
CA GLU A 108 -23.01 17.17 10.21
C GLU A 108 -21.52 17.33 9.85
N ILE A 109 -21.05 16.62 8.82
CA ILE A 109 -19.66 16.73 8.34
C ILE A 109 -19.42 18.07 7.62
N VAL A 110 -20.41 18.58 6.87
CA VAL A 110 -20.34 19.92 6.24
C VAL A 110 -20.31 21.01 7.31
N GLU A 111 -21.21 20.99 8.29
CA GLU A 111 -21.22 21.92 9.41
C GLU A 111 -19.92 21.86 10.23
N THR A 112 -19.35 20.65 10.41
CA THR A 112 -18.02 20.50 11.05
C THR A 112 -16.93 21.22 10.25
N ILE A 113 -16.89 21.09 8.93
CA ILE A 113 -15.90 21.77 8.08
C ILE A 113 -16.12 23.29 8.12
N THR A 114 -17.36 23.76 8.00
CA THR A 114 -17.74 25.17 8.11
C THR A 114 -17.34 25.77 9.46
N HIS A 115 -17.55 25.04 10.56
CA HIS A 115 -17.16 25.47 11.90
C HIS A 115 -15.64 25.51 12.05
N MET A 116 -14.93 24.47 11.61
CA MET A 116 -13.47 24.38 11.72
C MET A 116 -12.74 25.50 10.94
N ALA A 117 -13.28 25.99 9.82
CA ALA A 117 -12.71 27.13 9.09
C ALA A 117 -12.51 28.39 9.94
N PHE A 118 -13.29 28.57 11.03
CA PHE A 118 -13.11 29.68 11.99
C PHE A 118 -12.17 29.36 13.16
N TYR A 119 -11.88 28.08 13.42
CA TYR A 119 -11.09 27.62 14.58
C TYR A 119 -9.72 27.02 14.23
N SER A 120 -9.48 26.62 12.97
CA SER A 120 -8.18 26.17 12.45
C SER A 120 -7.64 26.98 11.28
N GLY A 121 -8.46 27.83 10.66
CA GLY A 121 -8.19 28.45 9.35
C GLY A 121 -8.56 27.55 8.18
#